data_AF-A0A2E3DNH6-F1
#
_entry.id   AF-A0A2E3DNH6-F1
#
_cell.length_a   1.000
_cell.length_b   1.000
_cell.length_c   1.000
_cell.angle_alpha   90.00
_cell.angle_beta   90.00
_cell.angle_gamma   90.00
#
_symmetry.space_group_name_H-M   'P 1'
#
loop_
_entity.id
_entity.type
_entity.pdbx_description
1 polymer ?
#
loop_
_entity_poly.entity_id
_entity_poly.type
_entity_poly.pdbx_seq_one_letter_code
_entity_poly.pdbx_strand_id
1 'polypeptide(L)'
;MAFTPQLPHRFTGRAYKIAEQIRTGGRVTVDNLAEKFNVSKRTIYRDLDLLRKSGISVQYDNLADSYCIVDESPKLRNGEFQINRKCTIKHLRDLILAIRCSAWMNIDGVHQGLEIIFGMFLDKLDLTQRQAAYKLYQACSYETQLPQKSTLERDLLRALADSIMNDKTLEILVVDNLISQNSDIHIDNWEDYAVWLRLDVRNIYLHETCWYFSGFCHQHQEDRNYALNNLLNAVVASEQSVTTSLN
;
A
#
# COMPACT_ATOMS: atom_id res chain seq x y z
N MET A 1 -28.13 -0.58 14.01
CA MET A 1 -28.19 0.38 15.14
C MET A 1 -26.81 0.42 15.79
N ALA A 2 -26.21 1.59 15.96
CA ALA A 2 -24.88 1.70 16.53
C ALA A 2 -24.95 1.66 18.07
N PHE A 3 -24.20 0.75 18.69
CA PHE A 3 -23.93 0.81 20.13
C PHE A 3 -22.87 1.89 20.38
N THR A 4 -23.33 3.11 20.64
CA THR A 4 -22.46 4.15 21.22
C THR A 4 -22.18 3.77 22.66
N PRO A 5 -20.92 3.50 23.09
CA PRO A 5 -20.62 3.35 24.50
C PRO A 5 -20.83 4.70 25.19
N GLN A 6 -21.96 4.87 25.86
CA GLN A 6 -22.27 6.11 26.57
C GLN A 6 -21.32 6.28 27.76
N LEU A 7 -20.50 7.33 27.70
CA LEU A 7 -19.65 7.75 28.81
C LEU A 7 -20.51 8.13 30.02
N PRO A 8 -20.26 7.58 31.22
CA PRO A 8 -21.09 7.83 32.39
C PRO A 8 -21.11 9.32 32.78
N HIS A 9 -22.29 9.83 33.14
CA HIS A 9 -22.59 11.27 33.32
C HIS A 9 -21.85 12.02 34.47
N ARG A 10 -20.73 11.51 35.00
CA ARG A 10 -20.01 12.08 36.16
C ARG A 10 -18.76 12.92 35.84
N PHE A 11 -18.48 13.22 34.58
CA PHE A 11 -17.24 13.89 34.19
C PHE A 11 -17.26 15.41 34.41
N THR A 12 -16.39 15.88 35.31
CA THR A 12 -16.17 17.30 35.58
C THR A 12 -15.56 18.02 34.36
N GLY A 13 -16.12 19.17 33.97
CA GLY A 13 -15.96 19.74 32.64
C GLY A 13 -14.53 20.07 32.15
N ARG A 14 -13.50 20.12 33.01
CA ARG A 14 -12.11 20.33 32.56
C ARG A 14 -11.47 19.06 32.01
N ALA A 15 -11.64 17.91 32.67
CA ALA A 15 -11.08 16.64 32.19
C ALA A 15 -11.67 16.26 30.81
N TYR A 16 -12.98 16.46 30.62
CA TYR A 16 -13.64 16.30 29.33
C TYR A 16 -13.01 17.19 28.24
N LYS A 17 -12.83 18.49 28.51
CA LYS A 17 -12.20 19.45 27.57
C LYS A 17 -10.74 19.12 27.26
N ILE A 18 -10.00 18.50 28.19
CA ILE A 18 -8.65 17.98 27.95
C ILE A 18 -8.71 16.80 26.97
N ALA A 19 -9.61 15.84 27.18
CA ALA A 19 -9.79 14.69 26.29
C ALA A 19 -10.23 15.10 24.87
N GLU A 20 -11.10 16.09 24.75
CA GLU A 20 -11.51 16.69 23.46
C GLU A 20 -10.35 17.35 22.72
N GLN A 21 -9.47 18.08 23.43
CA GLN A 21 -8.28 18.69 22.84
C GLN A 21 -7.25 17.67 22.36
N ILE A 22 -7.13 16.55 23.05
CA ILE A 22 -6.27 15.44 22.63
C ILE A 22 -6.86 14.77 21.36
N ARG A 23 -8.18 14.52 21.30
CA ARG A 23 -8.84 13.94 20.10
C ARG A 23 -8.81 14.84 18.87
N THR A 24 -8.84 16.16 19.04
CA THR A 24 -8.81 17.13 17.91
C THR A 24 -7.42 17.30 17.27
N GLY A 25 -6.40 16.57 17.74
CA GLY A 25 -5.14 16.37 17.02
C GLY A 25 -4.26 17.63 16.94
N GLY A 26 -4.22 18.44 18.00
CA GLY A 26 -3.15 19.42 18.23
C GLY A 26 -1.97 18.79 18.97
N ARG A 27 -0.82 19.49 19.05
CA ARG A 27 0.26 19.13 19.99
C ARG A 27 -0.15 19.54 21.40
N VAL A 28 -0.47 18.55 22.23
CA VAL A 28 -0.98 18.73 23.59
C VAL A 28 0.09 18.28 24.58
N THR A 29 0.78 19.22 25.22
CA THR A 29 1.72 18.94 26.32
C THR A 29 1.08 19.31 27.67
N VAL A 30 1.65 18.85 28.80
CA VAL A 30 1.20 19.31 30.13
C VAL A 30 1.33 20.81 30.26
N ASP A 31 2.34 21.40 29.64
CA ASP A 31 2.66 22.82 29.74
C ASP A 31 1.61 23.66 28.98
N ASN A 32 1.31 23.28 27.73
CA ASN A 32 0.24 23.88 26.93
C ASN A 32 -1.12 23.78 27.65
N LEU A 33 -1.40 22.66 28.33
CA LEU A 33 -2.64 22.47 29.08
C LEU A 33 -2.66 23.30 30.38
N ALA A 34 -1.55 23.38 31.10
CA ALA A 34 -1.43 24.12 32.35
C ALA A 34 -1.65 25.62 32.13
N GLU A 35 -1.01 26.18 31.10
CA GLU A 35 -1.20 27.56 30.66
C GLU A 35 -2.64 27.81 30.21
N LYS A 36 -3.15 27.01 29.25
CA LYS A 36 -4.49 27.20 28.65
C LYS A 36 -5.64 27.10 29.64
N PHE A 37 -5.52 26.26 30.66
CA PHE A 37 -6.53 26.13 31.72
C PHE A 37 -6.21 26.95 32.97
N ASN A 38 -5.10 27.71 32.99
CA ASN A 38 -4.59 28.50 34.12
C ASN A 38 -4.54 27.69 35.43
N VAL A 39 -3.88 26.53 35.40
CA VAL A 39 -3.74 25.62 36.55
C VAL A 39 -2.33 25.01 36.63
N SER A 40 -1.94 24.54 37.81
CA SER A 40 -0.66 23.86 37.99
C SER A 40 -0.53 22.60 37.12
N LYS A 41 0.71 22.26 36.72
CA LYS A 41 1.03 20.98 36.05
C LYS A 41 0.50 19.76 36.83
N ARG A 42 0.55 19.81 38.17
CA ARG A 42 -0.02 18.77 39.07
C ARG A 42 -1.53 18.62 38.90
N THR A 43 -2.26 19.71 38.67
CA THR A 43 -3.70 19.68 38.39
C THR A 43 -3.97 18.96 37.07
N ILE A 44 -3.20 19.28 36.02
CA ILE A 44 -3.30 18.60 34.72
C ILE A 44 -2.98 17.10 34.85
N TYR A 45 -1.89 16.72 35.51
CA TYR A 45 -1.58 15.30 35.76
C TYR A 45 -2.71 14.58 36.50
N ARG A 46 -3.36 15.22 37.47
CA ARG A 46 -4.53 14.66 38.16
C ARG A 46 -5.73 14.51 37.23
N ASP A 47 -5.99 15.47 36.34
CA ASP A 47 -7.08 15.38 35.37
C ASP A 47 -6.81 14.29 34.30
N LEU A 48 -5.56 14.11 33.88
CA LEU A 48 -5.13 13.00 33.01
C LEU A 48 -5.25 11.64 33.70
N ASP A 49 -4.93 11.55 34.99
CA ASP A 49 -5.11 10.36 35.81
C ASP A 49 -6.60 10.02 36.04
N LEU A 50 -7.46 11.04 36.20
CA LEU A 50 -8.92 10.85 36.21
C LEU A 50 -9.45 10.30 34.88
N LEU A 51 -8.93 10.74 33.74
CA LEU A 51 -9.27 10.18 32.43
C LEU A 51 -8.87 8.70 32.34
N ARG A 52 -7.64 8.34 32.74
CA ARG A 52 -7.19 6.93 32.78
C ARG A 52 -8.06 6.05 33.67
N LYS A 53 -8.37 6.52 34.89
CA LYS A 53 -9.25 5.83 35.84
C LYS A 53 -10.70 5.69 35.35
N SER A 54 -11.09 6.46 34.34
CA SER A 54 -12.39 6.35 33.67
C SER A 54 -12.40 5.47 32.41
N GLY A 55 -11.29 4.77 32.11
CA GLY A 55 -11.16 3.91 30.93
C GLY A 55 -10.76 4.65 29.65
N ILE A 56 -10.31 5.91 29.74
CA ILE A 56 -9.73 6.64 28.61
C ILE A 56 -8.21 6.56 28.73
N SER A 57 -7.58 5.67 27.96
CA SER A 57 -6.12 5.46 27.99
C SER A 57 -5.39 6.65 27.34
N VAL A 58 -4.91 7.58 28.19
CA VAL A 58 -4.11 8.75 27.77
C VAL A 58 -2.62 8.47 27.96
N GLN A 59 -1.86 8.49 26.86
CA GLN A 59 -0.41 8.24 26.83
C GLN A 59 0.35 9.45 26.29
N TYR A 60 1.66 9.52 26.52
CA TYR A 60 2.53 10.53 25.92
C TYR A 60 3.33 9.89 24.79
N ASP A 61 3.17 10.41 23.58
CA ASP A 61 3.96 10.02 22.42
C ASP A 61 5.26 10.84 22.42
N ASN A 62 6.38 10.19 22.72
CA ASN A 62 7.70 10.82 22.76
C ASN A 62 8.21 11.26 21.38
N LEU A 63 7.69 10.69 20.28
CA LEU A 63 8.08 11.05 18.91
C LEU A 63 7.27 12.24 18.40
N ALA A 64 5.99 12.32 18.76
CA ALA A 64 5.12 13.45 18.45
C ALA A 64 5.22 14.61 19.46
N ASP A 65 5.91 14.39 20.59
CA ASP A 65 5.99 15.27 21.76
C ASP A 65 4.62 15.83 22.19
N SER A 66 3.69 14.90 22.40
CA SER A 66 2.26 15.20 22.64
C SER A 66 1.58 14.07 23.40
N TYR A 67 0.59 14.41 24.22
CA TYR A 67 -0.40 13.46 24.69
C TYR A 67 -1.30 13.00 23.54
N CYS A 68 -1.60 11.71 23.53
CA CYS A 68 -2.56 11.06 22.66
C CYS A 68 -3.55 10.25 23.53
N ILE A 69 -4.80 10.14 23.07
CA ILE A 69 -5.71 9.12 23.56
C ILE A 69 -5.45 7.92 22.68
N VAL A 70 -4.84 6.90 23.28
CA VAL A 70 -4.82 5.56 22.72
C VAL A 70 -6.17 4.99 23.11
N ASP A 71 -7.17 5.13 22.23
CA ASP A 71 -8.37 4.28 22.33
C ASP A 71 -7.86 2.84 22.46
N GLU A 72 -8.44 2.04 23.38
CA GLU A 72 -8.03 0.65 23.60
C GLU A 72 -8.41 -0.23 22.39
N SER A 73 -7.71 -0.03 21.29
CA SER A 73 -7.58 -0.99 20.22
C SER A 73 -6.96 -2.26 20.82
N PRO A 74 -7.46 -3.45 20.48
CA PRO A 74 -6.88 -4.70 20.97
C PRO A 74 -5.39 -4.72 20.61
N LYS A 75 -4.54 -5.27 21.51
CA LYS A 75 -3.08 -5.34 21.36
C LYS A 75 -2.68 -5.52 19.89
N LEU A 76 -2.06 -4.48 19.30
CA LEU A 76 -1.66 -4.54 17.89
C LEU A 76 -0.83 -5.80 17.64
N ARG A 77 -1.23 -6.58 16.65
CA ARG A 77 -0.55 -7.81 16.27
C ARG A 77 0.67 -7.49 15.41
N ASN A 78 1.63 -8.42 15.34
CA ASN A 78 2.78 -8.27 14.44
C ASN A 78 2.31 -8.00 13.00
N GLY A 79 2.74 -6.86 12.43
CA GLY A 79 2.34 -6.40 11.09
C GLY A 79 1.26 -5.31 11.06
N GLU A 80 0.61 -5.01 12.18
CA GLU A 80 -0.32 -3.88 12.28
C GLU A 80 0.43 -2.57 12.59
N PHE A 81 -0.01 -1.46 12.01
CA PHE A 81 0.55 -0.13 12.26
C PHE A 81 -0.54 0.96 12.25
N GLN A 82 -0.35 2.02 13.04
CA GLN A 82 -1.31 3.12 13.16
C GLN A 82 -0.73 4.42 12.59
N ILE A 83 -1.40 4.99 11.59
CA ILE A 83 -1.00 6.28 10.98
C ILE A 83 -1.61 7.44 11.79
N ASN A 84 -0.82 8.01 12.70
CA ASN A 84 -1.20 9.20 13.48
C ASN A 84 -0.92 10.51 12.69
N ARG A 85 -1.50 10.66 11.50
CA ARG A 85 -1.36 11.86 10.64
C ARG A 85 -2.73 12.39 10.21
N LYS A 86 -2.81 13.71 9.96
CA LYS A 86 -4.03 14.36 9.47
C LYS A 86 -4.27 14.02 8.00
N CYS A 87 -5.25 13.17 7.73
CA CYS A 87 -5.80 12.97 6.39
C CYS A 87 -6.88 14.03 6.10
N THR A 88 -7.01 14.44 4.84
CA THR A 88 -8.06 15.39 4.41
C THR A 88 -8.99 14.72 3.39
N ILE A 89 -10.20 15.24 3.23
CA ILE A 89 -11.16 14.71 2.25
C ILE A 89 -10.63 14.77 0.80
N LYS A 90 -9.71 15.69 0.48
CA LYS A 90 -9.03 15.76 -0.81
C LYS A 90 -8.07 14.58 -1.00
N HIS A 91 -7.26 14.28 0.01
CA HIS A 91 -6.34 13.13 -0.04
C HIS A 91 -7.10 11.81 -0.18
N LEU A 92 -8.25 11.68 0.51
CA LEU A 92 -9.09 10.48 0.39
C LEU A 92 -9.77 10.38 -0.99
N ARG A 93 -10.25 11.49 -1.56
CA ARG A 93 -10.77 11.53 -2.94
C ARG A 93 -9.75 10.98 -3.95
N ASP A 94 -8.51 11.44 -3.85
CA ASP A 94 -7.45 11.07 -4.80
C ASP A 94 -7.05 9.58 -4.62
N LEU A 95 -7.03 9.10 -3.38
CA LEU A 95 -6.83 7.69 -3.05
C LEU A 95 -7.97 6.80 -3.59
N ILE A 96 -9.24 7.21 -3.47
CA ILE A 96 -10.41 6.49 -4.04
C ILE A 96 -10.23 6.30 -5.55
N LEU A 97 -9.92 7.39 -6.27
CA LEU A 97 -9.77 7.36 -7.73
C LEU A 97 -8.63 6.45 -8.17
N ALA A 98 -7.45 6.60 -7.55
CA ALA A 98 -6.28 5.79 -7.85
C ALA A 98 -6.51 4.28 -7.61
N ILE A 99 -7.29 3.93 -6.59
CA ILE A 99 -7.62 2.54 -6.28
C ILE A 99 -8.71 2.00 -7.24
N ARG A 100 -9.87 2.66 -7.30
CA ARG A 100 -11.08 2.13 -7.97
C ARG A 100 -11.01 2.15 -9.49
N CYS A 101 -10.16 2.98 -10.08
CA CYS A 101 -9.96 3.05 -11.53
C CYS A 101 -8.69 2.29 -11.98
N SER A 102 -8.15 1.37 -11.16
CA SER A 102 -6.94 0.60 -11.46
C SER A 102 -7.23 -0.85 -11.87
N ALA A 103 -6.35 -1.43 -12.70
CA ALA A 103 -6.39 -2.85 -13.08
C ALA A 103 -6.27 -3.83 -11.89
N TRP A 104 -5.75 -3.36 -10.76
CA TRP A 104 -5.71 -4.11 -9.51
C TRP A 104 -7.11 -4.53 -9.03
N MET A 105 -8.16 -3.77 -9.37
CA MET A 105 -9.56 -4.08 -9.03
C MET A 105 -10.08 -5.40 -9.65
N ASN A 106 -9.53 -5.82 -10.80
CA ASN A 106 -9.96 -7.05 -11.49
C ASN A 106 -9.28 -8.32 -10.97
N ILE A 107 -8.41 -8.20 -9.96
CA ILE A 107 -7.77 -9.36 -9.34
C ILE A 107 -8.71 -9.91 -8.26
N ASP A 108 -9.22 -11.13 -8.47
CA ASP A 108 -10.12 -11.79 -7.52
C ASP A 108 -9.60 -11.74 -6.07
N GLY A 109 -10.50 -11.36 -5.16
CA GLY A 109 -10.21 -11.16 -3.73
C GLY A 109 -9.69 -9.76 -3.35
N VAL A 110 -9.17 -8.97 -4.29
CA VAL A 110 -8.67 -7.61 -4.01
C VAL A 110 -9.81 -6.66 -3.64
N HIS A 111 -10.94 -6.73 -4.35
CA HIS A 111 -12.11 -5.88 -4.11
C HIS A 111 -12.55 -5.92 -2.64
N GLN A 112 -12.63 -7.11 -2.02
CA GLN A 112 -13.06 -7.25 -0.62
C GLN A 112 -12.07 -6.59 0.36
N GLY A 113 -10.76 -6.73 0.13
CA GLY A 113 -9.74 -6.07 0.95
C GLY A 113 -9.81 -4.54 0.85
N LEU A 114 -10.07 -4.02 -0.35
CA LEU A 114 -10.20 -2.58 -0.59
C LEU A 114 -11.49 -1.98 -0.05
N GLU A 115 -12.63 -2.70 -0.09
CA GLU A 115 -13.88 -2.29 0.59
C GLU A 115 -13.66 -2.16 2.10
N ILE A 116 -12.96 -3.12 2.72
CA ILE A 116 -12.63 -3.10 4.16
C ILE A 116 -11.75 -1.89 4.49
N ILE A 117 -10.67 -1.68 3.73
CA ILE A 117 -9.77 -0.52 3.89
C ILE A 117 -10.53 0.80 3.69
N PHE A 118 -11.41 0.86 2.70
CA PHE A 118 -12.21 2.05 2.42
C PHE A 118 -13.21 2.35 3.55
N GLY A 119 -13.88 1.33 4.08
CA GLY A 119 -14.74 1.44 5.26
C GLY A 119 -14.01 2.03 6.48
N MET A 120 -12.78 1.57 6.75
CA MET A 120 -11.94 2.12 7.82
C MET A 120 -11.66 3.62 7.69
N PHE A 121 -11.51 4.13 6.46
CA PHE A 121 -11.38 5.56 6.21
C PHE A 121 -12.71 6.31 6.35
N LEU A 122 -13.80 5.76 5.80
CA LEU A 122 -15.13 6.37 5.86
C LEU A 122 -15.65 6.55 7.30
N ASP A 123 -15.35 5.61 8.19
CA ASP A 123 -15.77 5.68 9.60
C ASP A 123 -15.19 6.88 10.36
N LYS A 124 -14.09 7.47 9.88
CA LYS A 124 -13.47 8.68 10.46
C LYS A 124 -14.05 9.99 9.91
N LEU A 125 -14.92 9.94 8.91
CA LEU A 125 -15.57 11.11 8.31
C LEU A 125 -16.93 11.43 8.95
N ASP A 126 -17.34 12.69 8.88
CA ASP A 126 -18.72 13.10 9.15
C ASP A 126 -19.70 12.55 8.10
N LEU A 127 -21.01 12.62 8.39
CA LEU A 127 -22.06 12.04 7.54
C LEU A 127 -22.06 12.61 6.11
N THR A 128 -21.85 13.92 5.95
CA THR A 128 -21.87 14.60 4.65
C THR A 128 -20.65 14.24 3.82
N GLN A 129 -19.46 14.24 4.45
CA GLN A 129 -18.21 13.82 3.83
C GLN A 129 -18.24 12.33 3.44
N ARG A 130 -18.78 11.48 4.32
CA ARG A 130 -18.94 10.04 4.07
C ARG A 130 -19.87 9.77 2.89
N GLN A 131 -21.01 10.45 2.81
CA GLN A 131 -21.93 10.34 1.68
C GLN A 131 -21.28 10.81 0.36
N ALA A 132 -20.48 11.87 0.39
CA ALA A 132 -19.77 12.35 -0.80
C ALA A 132 -18.68 11.35 -1.26
N ALA A 133 -17.87 10.85 -0.33
CA ALA A 133 -16.82 9.87 -0.62
C ALA A 133 -17.40 8.52 -1.11
N TYR A 134 -18.48 8.04 -0.50
CA TYR A 134 -19.14 6.80 -0.92
C TYR A 134 -19.78 6.91 -2.31
N LYS A 135 -20.44 8.03 -2.62
CA LYS A 135 -20.97 8.31 -3.98
C LYS A 135 -19.86 8.29 -5.04
N LEU A 136 -18.71 8.90 -4.74
CA LEU A 136 -17.56 8.88 -5.65
C LEU A 136 -17.03 7.45 -5.84
N TYR A 137 -16.83 6.73 -4.75
CA TYR A 137 -16.31 5.36 -4.77
C TYR A 137 -17.21 4.38 -5.53
N GLN A 138 -18.55 4.52 -5.40
CA GLN A 138 -19.51 3.76 -6.19
C GLN A 138 -19.52 4.14 -7.68
N ALA A 139 -19.30 5.42 -8.00
CA ALA A 139 -19.28 5.92 -9.39
C ALA A 139 -17.99 5.55 -10.15
N CYS A 140 -16.98 5.01 -9.47
CA CYS A 140 -15.70 4.63 -10.04
C CYS A 140 -15.58 3.10 -10.14
N SER A 141 -15.49 2.59 -11.37
CA SER A 141 -15.16 1.19 -11.66
C SER A 141 -14.04 1.10 -12.70
N TYR A 142 -13.47 -0.09 -12.82
CA TYR A 142 -12.52 -0.48 -13.85
C TYR A 142 -12.89 -1.90 -14.28
N GLU A 143 -12.98 -2.17 -15.58
CA GLU A 143 -13.51 -3.43 -16.13
C GLU A 143 -12.51 -4.06 -17.11
N THR A 144 -11.91 -5.19 -16.75
CA THR A 144 -11.20 -6.12 -17.65
C THR A 144 -11.36 -7.55 -17.13
N GLN A 145 -11.50 -8.52 -18.03
CA GLN A 145 -11.81 -9.92 -17.71
C GLN A 145 -10.55 -10.68 -17.19
N LEU A 146 -10.74 -11.62 -16.24
CA LEU A 146 -9.73 -12.51 -15.59
C LEU A 146 -9.19 -13.61 -16.54
N PRO A 147 -8.14 -14.43 -16.19
CA PRO A 147 -7.43 -14.64 -14.91
C PRO A 147 -5.90 -14.38 -15.04
N GLN A 148 -4.90 -14.92 -14.30
CA GLN A 148 -4.82 -15.79 -13.09
C GLN A 148 -3.71 -15.31 -12.10
N LYS A 149 -2.89 -16.18 -11.43
CA LYS A 149 -1.87 -15.75 -10.42
C LYS A 149 -0.65 -16.69 -10.22
N SER A 150 0.57 -16.19 -10.46
CA SER A 150 1.84 -16.71 -9.90
C SER A 150 2.62 -15.66 -9.08
N THR A 151 3.29 -16.04 -7.99
CA THR A 151 4.11 -15.09 -7.20
C THR A 151 5.38 -14.66 -7.93
N LEU A 152 5.94 -15.55 -8.76
CA LEU A 152 7.08 -15.25 -9.63
C LEU A 152 6.68 -14.16 -10.65
N GLU A 153 5.54 -14.33 -11.31
CA GLU A 153 4.97 -13.34 -12.24
C GLU A 153 4.84 -11.95 -11.60
N ARG A 154 4.31 -11.85 -10.37
CA ARG A 154 4.24 -10.57 -9.65
C ARG A 154 5.61 -9.93 -9.44
N ASP A 155 6.61 -10.72 -9.06
CA ASP A 155 7.93 -10.20 -8.72
C ASP A 155 8.78 -9.91 -9.97
N LEU A 156 8.57 -10.64 -11.06
CA LEU A 156 9.08 -10.30 -12.40
C LEU A 156 8.44 -9.02 -12.94
N LEU A 157 7.11 -8.86 -12.85
CA LEU A 157 6.42 -7.61 -13.24
C LEU A 157 6.97 -6.40 -12.47
N ARG A 158 7.31 -6.57 -11.20
CA ARG A 158 7.99 -5.54 -10.39
C ARG A 158 9.40 -5.27 -10.90
N ALA A 159 10.24 -6.29 -11.07
CA ALA A 159 11.60 -6.12 -11.58
C ALA A 159 11.63 -5.43 -12.96
N LEU A 160 10.74 -5.83 -13.87
CA LEU A 160 10.54 -5.19 -15.17
C LEU A 160 10.11 -3.72 -15.02
N ALA A 161 9.11 -3.44 -14.18
CA ALA A 161 8.59 -2.08 -13.96
C ALA A 161 9.62 -1.17 -13.27
N ASP A 162 10.33 -1.67 -12.26
CA ASP A 162 11.41 -0.98 -11.58
C ASP A 162 12.55 -0.67 -12.56
N SER A 163 12.85 -1.56 -13.52
CA SER A 163 13.88 -1.29 -14.53
C SER A 163 13.48 -0.20 -15.53
N ILE A 164 12.22 -0.19 -15.98
CA ILE A 164 11.66 0.91 -16.79
C ILE A 164 11.72 2.22 -15.99
N MET A 165 11.33 2.21 -14.72
CA MET A 165 11.30 3.40 -13.86
C MET A 165 12.69 4.00 -13.59
N ASN A 166 13.76 3.24 -13.77
CA ASN A 166 15.14 3.66 -13.49
C ASN A 166 16.04 3.66 -14.75
N ASP A 167 15.46 3.54 -15.95
CA ASP A 167 16.17 3.46 -17.25
C ASP A 167 17.34 2.47 -17.24
N LYS A 168 17.10 1.26 -16.71
CA LYS A 168 18.11 0.19 -16.65
C LYS A 168 17.84 -0.92 -17.66
N THR A 169 18.90 -1.31 -18.37
CA THR A 169 18.97 -2.57 -19.12
C THR A 169 18.85 -3.73 -18.15
N LEU A 170 18.02 -4.72 -18.47
CA LEU A 170 17.98 -5.98 -17.75
C LEU A 170 18.79 -7.04 -18.47
N GLU A 171 19.50 -7.84 -17.69
CA GLU A 171 19.78 -9.22 -18.06
C GLU A 171 18.57 -10.07 -17.66
N ILE A 172 17.96 -10.72 -18.65
CA ILE A 172 16.78 -11.56 -18.48
C ILE A 172 17.11 -13.01 -18.86
N LEU A 173 16.70 -13.96 -18.03
CA LEU A 173 16.82 -15.38 -18.30
C LEU A 173 15.48 -15.89 -18.85
N VAL A 174 15.44 -16.11 -20.15
CA VAL A 174 14.23 -16.52 -20.88
C VAL A 174 14.47 -17.91 -21.47
N VAL A 175 13.47 -18.78 -21.37
CA VAL A 175 13.42 -20.00 -22.20
C VAL A 175 12.93 -19.56 -23.58
N ASP A 176 13.80 -19.63 -24.60
CA ASP A 176 13.39 -19.18 -25.93
C ASP A 176 12.39 -20.17 -26.55
N ASN A 177 11.28 -19.62 -27.05
CA ASN A 177 10.01 -20.35 -27.06
C ASN A 177 9.77 -21.18 -28.33
N LEU A 178 10.84 -21.57 -29.03
CA LEU A 178 10.76 -22.47 -30.20
C LEU A 178 10.49 -23.94 -29.84
N ILE A 179 10.48 -24.31 -28.55
CA ILE A 179 10.28 -25.69 -28.08
C ILE A 179 9.00 -25.86 -27.23
N SER A 180 8.51 -24.83 -26.54
CA SER A 180 7.42 -24.95 -25.54
C SER A 180 5.99 -24.86 -26.10
N GLN A 181 5.78 -25.08 -27.40
CA GLN A 181 4.42 -25.24 -27.95
C GLN A 181 3.73 -26.55 -27.52
N ASN A 182 4.39 -27.42 -26.74
CA ASN A 182 3.78 -28.64 -26.22
C ASN A 182 4.00 -28.75 -24.70
N SER A 183 2.90 -28.65 -23.94
CA SER A 183 2.86 -28.31 -22.52
C SER A 183 3.14 -29.45 -21.53
N ASP A 184 3.52 -30.64 -22.00
CA ASP A 184 3.76 -31.84 -21.18
C ASP A 184 5.22 -32.33 -21.20
N ILE A 185 6.15 -31.57 -21.80
CA ILE A 185 7.57 -31.88 -21.68
C ILE A 185 8.03 -31.37 -20.31
N HIS A 186 8.19 -32.30 -19.36
CA HIS A 186 9.08 -32.10 -18.23
C HIS A 186 10.49 -31.88 -18.81
N ILE A 187 10.92 -30.61 -18.94
CA ILE A 187 12.25 -30.29 -19.47
C ILE A 187 13.25 -30.55 -18.34
N ASP A 188 13.56 -31.82 -18.14
CA ASP A 188 14.79 -32.24 -17.48
C ASP A 188 15.94 -31.58 -18.26
N ASN A 189 16.65 -30.68 -17.59
CA ASN A 189 17.58 -29.69 -18.15
C ASN A 189 16.95 -28.51 -18.94
N TRP A 190 15.99 -27.79 -18.38
CA TRP A 190 15.60 -26.45 -18.89
C TRP A 190 16.80 -25.48 -19.03
N GLU A 191 17.86 -25.70 -18.24
CA GLU A 191 19.14 -24.98 -18.28
C GLU A 191 19.82 -25.04 -19.66
N ASP A 192 19.64 -26.12 -20.42
CA ASP A 192 20.23 -26.32 -21.75
C ASP A 192 19.57 -25.44 -22.84
N TYR A 193 18.42 -24.83 -22.54
CA TYR A 193 17.60 -24.03 -23.48
C TYR A 193 17.30 -22.60 -23.01
N ALA A 194 17.68 -22.26 -21.78
CA ALA A 194 17.48 -20.92 -21.23
C ALA A 194 18.67 -20.02 -21.57
N VAL A 195 18.39 -18.83 -22.11
CA VAL A 195 19.44 -17.91 -22.58
C VAL A 195 19.33 -16.58 -21.83
N TRP A 196 20.48 -16.07 -21.40
CA TRP A 196 20.59 -14.70 -20.86
C TRP A 196 20.63 -13.69 -21.99
N LEU A 197 19.61 -12.84 -22.07
CA LEU A 197 19.49 -11.77 -23.04
C LEU A 197 19.59 -10.41 -22.34
N ARG A 198 20.14 -9.41 -23.03
CA ARG A 198 20.17 -8.01 -22.58
C ARG A 198 19.02 -7.28 -23.28
N LEU A 199 18.04 -6.89 -22.48
CA LEU A 199 16.82 -6.25 -22.97
C LEU A 199 16.65 -4.90 -22.28
N ASP A 200 16.60 -3.84 -23.09
CA ASP A 200 16.07 -2.56 -22.63
C ASP A 200 14.55 -2.65 -22.68
N VAL A 201 13.95 -3.04 -21.55
CA VAL A 201 12.49 -3.17 -21.44
C VAL A 201 11.87 -1.80 -21.63
N ARG A 202 10.95 -1.69 -22.57
CA ARG A 202 10.25 -0.43 -22.90
C ARG A 202 8.78 -0.48 -22.51
N ASN A 203 8.15 -1.66 -22.64
CA ASN A 203 6.73 -1.84 -22.37
C ASN A 203 6.48 -3.12 -21.56
N ILE A 204 5.50 -3.06 -20.67
CA ILE A 204 4.87 -4.21 -20.01
C ILE A 204 3.36 -4.05 -20.22
N TYR A 205 2.69 -5.09 -20.69
CA TYR A 205 1.27 -5.02 -21.05
C TYR A 205 0.58 -6.38 -20.86
N LEU A 206 -0.71 -6.34 -20.54
CA LEU A 206 -1.56 -7.53 -20.48
C LEU A 206 -2.22 -7.75 -21.84
N HIS A 207 -2.13 -8.96 -22.39
CA HIS A 207 -2.79 -9.34 -23.64
C HIS A 207 -3.30 -10.77 -23.53
N GLU A 208 -4.55 -11.02 -23.96
CA GLU A 208 -5.19 -12.34 -23.89
C GLU A 208 -4.98 -13.08 -22.54
N THR A 209 -5.14 -12.34 -21.44
CA THR A 209 -4.97 -12.80 -20.04
C THR A 209 -3.54 -13.19 -19.63
N CYS A 210 -2.54 -13.07 -20.51
CA CYS A 210 -1.13 -13.24 -20.19
C CYS A 210 -0.41 -11.89 -20.14
N TRP A 211 0.52 -11.72 -19.20
CA TRP A 211 1.42 -10.57 -19.23
C TRP A 211 2.53 -10.78 -20.27
N TYR A 212 2.83 -9.71 -20.99
CA TYR A 212 3.92 -9.62 -21.95
C TYR A 212 4.77 -8.41 -21.63
N PHE A 213 6.02 -8.44 -22.08
CA PHE A 213 6.90 -7.29 -22.09
C PHE A 213 7.66 -7.23 -23.42
N SER A 214 8.00 -6.02 -23.85
CA SER A 214 8.77 -5.81 -25.08
C SER A 214 9.82 -4.72 -24.91
N GLY A 215 10.88 -4.83 -25.70
CA GLY A 215 12.06 -3.99 -25.57
C GLY A 215 13.08 -4.27 -26.66
N PHE A 216 14.12 -3.45 -26.74
CA PHE A 216 15.19 -3.65 -27.71
C PHE A 216 16.15 -4.74 -27.22
N CYS A 217 16.22 -5.84 -27.97
CA CYS A 217 17.04 -6.99 -27.64
C CYS A 217 18.42 -6.83 -28.26
N HIS A 218 19.44 -6.58 -27.44
CA HIS A 218 20.79 -6.27 -27.91
C HIS A 218 21.47 -7.44 -28.64
N GLN A 219 21.12 -8.69 -28.31
CA GLN A 219 21.63 -9.88 -28.99
C GLN A 219 21.10 -10.02 -30.43
N HIS A 220 19.84 -9.63 -30.66
CA HIS A 220 19.20 -9.74 -31.98
C HIS A 220 19.19 -8.41 -32.76
N GLN A 221 19.58 -7.29 -32.12
CA GLN A 221 19.59 -5.94 -32.68
C GLN A 221 18.23 -5.47 -33.23
N GLU A 222 17.15 -5.96 -32.62
CA GLU A 222 15.76 -5.64 -32.97
C GLU A 222 14.87 -5.61 -31.72
N ASP A 223 13.72 -4.93 -31.82
CA ASP A 223 12.70 -4.97 -30.76
C ASP A 223 12.01 -6.35 -30.74
N ARG A 224 11.96 -6.98 -29.55
CA ARG A 224 11.32 -8.29 -29.34
C ARG A 224 10.31 -8.25 -28.20
N ASN A 225 9.33 -9.14 -28.27
CA ASN A 225 8.28 -9.33 -27.27
C ASN A 225 8.35 -10.73 -26.67
N TYR A 226 8.19 -10.82 -25.35
CA TYR A 226 8.25 -12.07 -24.59
C TYR A 226 7.02 -12.20 -23.70
N ALA A 227 6.47 -13.41 -23.61
CA ALA A 227 5.47 -13.73 -22.59
C ALA A 227 6.18 -13.85 -21.23
N LEU A 228 5.58 -13.25 -20.20
CA LEU A 228 6.14 -13.26 -18.84
C LEU A 228 6.30 -14.68 -18.29
N ASN A 229 5.44 -15.61 -18.69
CA ASN A 229 5.50 -17.01 -18.26
C ASN A 229 6.76 -17.77 -18.75
N ASN A 230 7.47 -17.24 -19.75
CA ASN A 230 8.73 -17.80 -20.26
C ASN A 230 9.97 -17.17 -19.59
N LEU A 231 9.77 -16.09 -18.84
CA LEU A 231 10.82 -15.38 -18.11
C LEU A 231 11.02 -16.10 -16.77
N LEU A 232 12.21 -16.66 -16.55
CA LEU A 232 12.54 -17.36 -15.32
C LEU A 232 13.20 -16.43 -14.28
N ASN A 233 13.95 -15.43 -14.75
CA ASN A 233 14.60 -14.45 -13.87
C ASN A 233 14.90 -13.14 -14.61
N ALA A 234 15.00 -12.03 -13.87
CA ALA A 234 15.36 -10.72 -14.41
C ALA A 234 16.19 -9.92 -13.39
N VAL A 235 17.34 -9.42 -13.81
CA VAL A 235 18.30 -8.67 -12.97
C VAL A 235 18.87 -7.48 -13.73
N VAL A 236 19.23 -6.40 -13.03
CA VAL A 236 19.80 -5.20 -13.67
C VAL A 236 21.21 -5.49 -14.19
N ALA A 237 21.45 -5.19 -15.47
CA ALA A 237 22.74 -5.38 -16.12
C ALA A 237 23.79 -4.39 -15.57
N SER A 238 25.05 -4.82 -15.49
CA SER A 238 26.17 -3.98 -15.04
C SER A 238 26.88 -3.29 -16.21
N GLU A 239 27.25 -2.01 -16.02
CA GLU A 239 27.83 -1.13 -17.04
C GLU A 239 29.32 -1.42 -17.34
N GLN A 240 29.68 -2.67 -17.64
CA GLN A 240 30.96 -3.00 -18.32
C GLN A 240 30.98 -4.44 -18.87
N SER A 241 30.75 -4.59 -20.18
CA SER A 241 31.57 -5.39 -21.11
C SER A 241 30.86 -5.53 -22.47
N VAL A 242 31.45 -4.87 -23.47
CA VAL A 242 31.39 -5.28 -24.89
C VAL A 242 32.70 -6.05 -25.17
N THR A 243 32.78 -6.78 -26.29
CA THR A 243 33.89 -7.66 -26.74
C THR A 243 34.01 -8.98 -25.92
N THR A 244 34.23 -10.16 -26.51
CA THR A 244 34.71 -10.54 -27.87
C THR A 244 34.29 -11.99 -28.21
N SER A 245 34.04 -12.31 -29.50
CA SER A 245 34.45 -13.55 -30.26
C SER A 245 34.31 -14.96 -29.63
N LEU A 246 33.98 -16.09 -30.28
CA LEU A 246 34.09 -16.66 -31.65
C LEU A 246 32.93 -17.70 -31.83
N ASN A 247 32.57 -18.25 -33.00
CA ASN A 247 33.18 -18.33 -34.35
C ASN A 247 32.15 -18.00 -35.43
#